data_AF-A0A1H9A080-F1
#
_entry.id   AF-A0A1H9A080-F1
#
_cell.length_a   1.000
_cell.length_b   1.000
_cell.length_c   1.000
_cell.angle_alpha   90.00
_cell.angle_beta   90.00
_cell.angle_gamma   90.00
#
_symmetry.space_group_name_H-M   'P 1'
#
loop_
_entity.id
_entity.type
_entity.pdbx_description
1 polymer ?
#
loop_
_entity_poly.entity_id
_entity_poly.type
_entity_poly.pdbx_seq_one_letter_code
_entity_poly.pdbx_strand_id
1 'polypeptide(L)'
;MLQQIKRLIISIVTIGTVLFSTPLLAAIPYENNNQTLNILHRFFSVSIFDHFTVPIHYYGSTQPAGYVTEGQQFYVPYCNNTSPAGTQHLYGLYANSIEDHMIAEVPSAIGYTNDQGIMGCPYTTQTNGTQRIWRWWDSLNTNHLTDFPKPVSGSIPGFVKDINFFGYAFPRYKAYCEAKFNGSPGLDSCGGTQITVGTNAAAGGAIFTLTWNGKQFINSHDYGRQIQIADNSVSSCSGNNCADNPTEAGDKWGCNRTNTDNPPHLAWRAHGSPTISSSCSNKILNTSTYPLQWEPQLLAPNGFLGGEDNPVRWLGTFSKKLTFDFQTRPNIIQYQTTIKYPTAENQTRQQVTPAVYLTEEFIKAYKYEGGTVYQAGVPRGALSGNLDSSIPTTDPSYNCLGVTGLVAGGVIRCNTTNSHCLGIYQKHINGHTNHGICKTMPLGRGTGQYGWQTRSLATFNTKNPIPAGNLIIKSYLVVGSLTTVQTEMDWLRVNNY
;
A
#
# COMPACT_ATOMS: atom_id res chain seq x y z
N MET A 1 73.58 1.97 -36.36
CA MET A 1 73.91 2.83 -37.53
C MET A 1 72.58 3.16 -38.19
N LEU A 2 71.92 4.26 -37.81
CA LEU A 2 71.77 5.50 -38.62
C LEU A 2 71.31 5.19 -40.07
N GLN A 3 70.28 5.79 -40.69
CA GLN A 3 69.53 7.03 -40.44
C GLN A 3 68.37 7.15 -41.47
N GLN A 4 67.38 8.01 -41.16
CA GLN A 4 66.48 8.82 -42.03
C GLN A 4 65.41 8.11 -42.91
N ILE A 5 64.09 8.31 -42.75
CA ILE A 5 63.21 9.51 -42.69
C ILE A 5 63.03 10.22 -44.04
N LYS A 6 61.88 9.97 -44.72
CA LYS A 6 60.82 10.94 -45.12
C LYS A 6 60.02 10.41 -46.34
N ARG A 7 58.73 10.15 -46.13
CA ARG A 7 57.64 10.93 -46.77
C ARG A 7 56.30 10.65 -46.07
N LEU A 8 55.64 11.76 -45.78
CA LEU A 8 54.40 11.99 -45.05
C LEU A 8 53.28 12.28 -46.07
N ILE A 9 52.04 11.90 -45.75
CA ILE A 9 50.70 12.51 -46.05
C ILE A 9 49.66 11.37 -45.80
N ILE A 10 49.00 11.24 -44.63
CA ILE A 10 47.74 11.89 -44.16
C ILE A 10 46.58 11.63 -45.15
N SER A 11 45.39 11.10 -44.85
CA SER A 11 44.70 10.61 -43.66
C SER A 11 43.42 9.88 -44.13
N ILE A 12 43.04 8.77 -43.50
CA ILE A 12 41.62 8.42 -43.33
C ILE A 12 41.43 8.06 -41.86
N VAL A 13 40.67 8.91 -41.18
CA VAL A 13 40.25 8.77 -39.78
C VAL A 13 39.39 7.53 -39.68
N THR A 14 39.90 6.48 -39.03
CA THR A 14 39.05 5.39 -38.55
C THR A 14 38.57 5.79 -37.17
N ILE A 15 37.33 6.26 -37.08
CA ILE A 15 36.61 6.47 -35.82
C ILE A 15 36.49 5.09 -35.17
N GLY A 16 37.38 4.81 -34.22
CA GLY A 16 37.21 3.69 -33.30
C GLY A 16 35.98 3.98 -32.46
N THR A 17 34.88 3.29 -32.76
CA THR A 17 33.72 3.17 -31.89
C THR A 17 34.20 2.54 -30.59
N VAL A 18 34.46 3.39 -29.59
CA VAL A 18 34.49 2.95 -28.19
C VAL A 18 33.08 2.49 -27.89
N LEU A 19 32.86 1.17 -28.00
CA LEU A 19 31.70 0.50 -27.44
C LEU A 19 31.76 0.72 -25.93
N PHE A 20 31.16 1.81 -25.47
CA PHE A 20 30.64 1.88 -24.13
C PHE A 20 29.61 0.76 -24.03
N SER A 21 30.03 -0.39 -23.51
CA SER A 21 29.11 -1.31 -22.87
C SER A 21 28.56 -0.57 -21.66
N THR A 22 27.49 0.20 -21.89
CA THR A 22 26.54 0.40 -20.82
C THR A 22 26.16 -1.01 -20.37
N PRO A 23 26.28 -1.35 -19.08
CA PRO A 23 25.66 -2.57 -18.63
C PRO A 23 24.19 -2.40 -19.00
N LEU A 24 23.71 -3.21 -19.96
CA LEU A 24 22.29 -3.46 -20.07
C LEU A 24 21.89 -3.85 -18.64
N LEU A 25 21.21 -2.95 -17.94
CA LEU A 25 20.41 -3.30 -16.79
C LEU A 25 19.49 -4.40 -17.33
N ALA A 26 19.85 -5.65 -17.04
CA ALA A 26 19.06 -6.80 -17.41
C ALA A 26 17.64 -6.49 -16.95
N ALA A 27 16.70 -6.46 -17.89
CA ALA A 27 15.28 -6.26 -17.60
C ALA A 27 14.92 -7.26 -16.51
N ILE A 28 14.70 -6.75 -15.31
CA ILE A 28 14.43 -7.60 -14.17
C ILE A 28 13.00 -8.11 -14.40
N PRO A 29 12.76 -9.44 -14.45
CA PRO A 29 11.48 -10.01 -14.84
C PRO A 29 10.49 -9.88 -13.67
N TYR A 30 10.04 -8.65 -13.39
CA TYR A 30 9.03 -8.34 -12.37
C TYR A 30 7.60 -8.66 -12.84
N GLU A 31 7.43 -9.11 -14.09
CA GLU A 31 6.12 -9.24 -14.75
C GLU A 31 5.25 -10.38 -14.19
N ASN A 32 5.85 -11.46 -13.68
CA ASN A 32 5.10 -12.70 -13.43
C ASN A 32 4.14 -12.65 -12.22
N ASN A 33 4.33 -11.72 -11.28
CA ASN A 33 3.57 -11.66 -10.03
C ASN A 33 2.77 -10.37 -9.85
N ASN A 34 2.49 -9.63 -10.93
CA ASN A 34 1.77 -8.36 -10.88
C ASN A 34 0.52 -8.39 -11.77
N GLN A 35 -0.52 -7.64 -11.39
CA GLN A 35 -1.68 -7.39 -12.23
C GLN A 35 -2.07 -5.91 -12.19
N THR A 36 -2.12 -5.28 -13.36
CA THR A 36 -2.67 -3.94 -13.52
C THR A 36 -4.17 -3.97 -13.29
N LEU A 37 -4.68 -2.94 -12.61
CA LEU A 37 -6.09 -2.73 -12.36
C LEU A 37 -6.56 -1.42 -13.02
N ASN A 38 -7.85 -1.37 -13.34
CA ASN A 38 -8.59 -0.15 -13.62
C ASN A 38 -9.43 0.22 -12.39
N ILE A 39 -9.60 1.52 -12.16
CA ILE A 39 -10.48 2.04 -11.10
C ILE A 39 -11.80 2.49 -11.72
N LEU A 40 -12.85 1.72 -11.47
CA LEU A 40 -14.20 2.07 -11.90
C LEU A 40 -14.75 3.16 -10.98
N HIS A 41 -15.14 4.28 -11.58
CA HIS A 41 -15.76 5.41 -10.91
C HIS A 41 -17.19 5.57 -11.38
N ARG A 42 -18.05 6.05 -10.49
CA ARG A 42 -19.40 6.47 -10.83
C ARG A 42 -19.51 7.98 -10.89
N PHE A 43 -20.24 8.45 -11.90
CA PHE A 43 -20.56 9.84 -12.14
C PHE A 43 -22.07 9.99 -12.30
N PHE A 44 -22.59 11.15 -11.93
CA PHE A 44 -24.02 11.47 -12.05
C PHE A 44 -24.23 12.87 -12.66
N SER A 45 -25.07 12.98 -13.67
CA SER A 45 -25.49 14.27 -14.22
C SER A 45 -26.93 14.59 -13.81
N VAL A 46 -27.11 15.73 -13.15
CA VAL A 46 -28.44 16.23 -12.76
C VAL A 46 -29.23 16.74 -13.97
N SER A 47 -28.55 17.27 -15.00
CA SER A 47 -29.22 17.90 -16.15
C SER A 47 -29.93 16.89 -17.05
N ILE A 48 -29.34 15.72 -17.22
CA ILE A 48 -29.87 14.65 -18.07
C ILE A 48 -30.32 13.42 -17.26
N PHE A 49 -30.17 13.48 -15.93
CA PHE A 49 -30.53 12.42 -14.99
C PHE A 49 -29.89 11.05 -15.33
N ASP A 50 -28.60 11.07 -15.65
CA ASP A 50 -27.85 9.89 -16.10
C ASP A 50 -26.73 9.54 -15.11
N HIS A 51 -26.53 8.24 -14.86
CA HIS A 51 -25.34 7.75 -14.19
C HIS A 51 -24.49 6.93 -15.16
N PHE A 52 -23.18 7.15 -15.08
CA PHE A 52 -22.27 6.32 -15.83
C PHE A 52 -21.10 5.86 -14.99
N THR A 53 -20.59 4.70 -15.38
CA THR A 53 -19.41 4.07 -14.79
C THR A 53 -18.32 4.00 -15.83
N VAL A 54 -17.12 4.47 -15.50
CA VAL A 54 -15.94 4.40 -16.38
C VAL A 54 -14.65 4.23 -15.58
N PRO A 55 -13.59 3.70 -16.19
CA PRO A 55 -12.24 3.88 -15.70
C PRO A 55 -11.82 5.34 -15.75
N ILE A 56 -11.05 5.78 -14.76
CA ILE A 56 -10.68 7.20 -14.67
C ILE A 56 -9.70 7.68 -15.76
N HIS A 57 -8.86 6.80 -16.30
CA HIS A 57 -7.86 7.17 -17.30
C HIS A 57 -8.47 7.81 -18.57
N TYR A 58 -9.76 7.53 -18.87
CA TYR A 58 -10.46 8.15 -19.99
C TYR A 58 -10.58 9.68 -19.89
N TYR A 59 -10.54 10.24 -18.68
CA TYR A 59 -10.76 11.66 -18.43
C TYR A 59 -9.52 12.37 -17.84
N GLY A 60 -8.39 11.66 -17.73
CA GLY A 60 -7.17 12.20 -17.12
C GLY A 60 -7.46 12.77 -15.74
N SER A 61 -6.88 13.91 -15.37
CA SER A 61 -7.10 14.58 -14.07
C SER A 61 -8.41 15.38 -13.96
N THR A 62 -9.16 15.54 -15.06
CA THR A 62 -10.37 16.38 -15.08
C THR A 62 -11.64 15.55 -14.93
N GLN A 63 -12.57 16.05 -14.12
CA GLN A 63 -13.91 15.49 -14.02
C GLN A 63 -14.67 15.69 -15.34
N PRO A 64 -15.48 14.72 -15.79
CA PRO A 64 -16.33 14.88 -16.96
C PRO A 64 -17.25 16.11 -16.83
N ALA A 65 -17.26 16.97 -17.85
CA ALA A 65 -18.07 18.18 -17.84
C ALA A 65 -19.56 17.84 -17.71
N GLY A 66 -20.27 18.51 -16.80
CA GLY A 66 -21.71 18.27 -16.56
C GLY A 66 -22.04 17.11 -15.64
N TYR A 67 -21.05 16.42 -15.07
CA TYR A 67 -21.25 15.32 -14.13
C TYR A 67 -20.61 15.61 -12.78
N VAL A 68 -21.17 15.03 -11.72
CA VAL A 68 -20.64 14.99 -10.35
C VAL A 68 -20.00 13.63 -10.09
N THR A 69 -18.75 13.58 -9.61
CA THR A 69 -18.12 12.33 -9.17
C THR A 69 -18.76 11.82 -7.88
N GLU A 70 -19.35 10.63 -7.92
CA GLU A 70 -19.87 9.96 -6.72
C GLU A 70 -18.82 9.07 -6.03
N GLY A 71 -17.76 8.68 -6.75
CA GLY A 71 -16.55 8.07 -6.21
C GLY A 71 -16.20 6.70 -6.80
N GLN A 72 -15.20 6.03 -6.21
CA GLN A 72 -14.73 4.72 -6.64
C GLN A 72 -15.73 3.61 -6.27
N GLN A 73 -15.97 2.70 -7.20
CA GLN A 73 -16.82 1.53 -7.02
C GLN A 73 -16.01 0.26 -6.87
N PHE A 74 -15.11 0.00 -7.82
CA PHE A 74 -14.37 -1.25 -7.88
C PHE A 74 -12.98 -1.07 -8.49
N TYR A 75 -12.06 -1.95 -8.12
CA TYR A 75 -10.94 -2.29 -8.98
C TYR A 75 -11.28 -3.52 -9.81
N VAL A 76 -11.05 -3.43 -11.12
CA VAL A 76 -11.15 -4.55 -12.06
C VAL A 76 -9.79 -4.80 -12.71
N PRO A 77 -9.42 -6.05 -13.02
CA PRO A 77 -8.27 -6.32 -13.88
C PRO A 77 -8.30 -5.47 -15.16
N TYR A 78 -7.16 -4.87 -15.49
CA TYR A 78 -6.98 -4.25 -16.80
C TYR A 78 -6.97 -5.33 -17.88
N CYS A 79 -7.56 -5.02 -19.03
CA CYS A 79 -7.44 -5.82 -20.24
C CYS A 79 -7.68 -4.95 -21.48
N ASN A 80 -7.19 -5.43 -22.61
CA ASN A 80 -7.41 -4.83 -23.93
C ASN A 80 -8.41 -5.72 -24.70
N ASN A 81 -8.19 -5.92 -26.01
CA ASN A 81 -9.03 -6.81 -26.82
C ASN A 81 -8.98 -8.29 -26.42
N THR A 82 -8.05 -8.69 -25.53
CA THR A 82 -7.96 -10.06 -25.00
C THR A 82 -8.23 -10.05 -23.49
N SER A 83 -9.27 -10.77 -23.07
CA SER A 83 -9.55 -10.99 -21.65
C SER A 83 -8.58 -12.02 -21.05
N PRO A 84 -7.95 -11.74 -19.90
CA PRO A 84 -7.22 -12.75 -19.14
C PRO A 84 -8.09 -13.98 -18.80
N ALA A 85 -7.47 -15.13 -18.62
CA ALA A 85 -8.18 -16.35 -18.23
C ALA A 85 -8.99 -16.15 -16.94
N GLY A 86 -10.25 -16.62 -16.93
CA GLY A 86 -11.16 -16.46 -15.80
C GLY A 86 -11.75 -15.06 -15.62
N THR A 87 -11.62 -14.20 -16.63
CA THR A 87 -12.24 -12.86 -16.68
C THR A 87 -13.07 -12.68 -17.94
N GLN A 88 -13.93 -11.67 -17.96
CA GLN A 88 -14.74 -11.28 -19.12
C GLN A 88 -14.65 -9.78 -19.32
N HIS A 89 -14.78 -9.29 -20.56
CA HIS A 89 -14.86 -7.85 -20.80
C HIS A 89 -16.08 -7.23 -20.13
N LEU A 90 -15.88 -6.02 -19.62
CA LEU A 90 -16.94 -5.12 -19.20
C LEU A 90 -16.89 -3.87 -20.11
N TYR A 91 -17.96 -3.61 -20.82
CA TYR A 91 -18.09 -2.51 -21.79
C TYR A 91 -18.92 -1.38 -21.21
N GLY A 92 -18.49 -0.13 -21.45
CA GLY A 92 -19.32 1.05 -21.25
C GLY A 92 -20.06 1.37 -22.55
N LEU A 93 -21.39 1.34 -22.50
CA LEU A 93 -22.25 1.60 -23.64
C LEU A 93 -22.98 2.93 -23.47
N TYR A 94 -23.30 3.58 -24.59
CA TYR A 94 -24.02 4.85 -24.63
C TYR A 94 -25.15 4.79 -25.65
N ALA A 95 -26.29 5.41 -25.31
CA ALA A 95 -27.45 5.52 -26.18
C ALA A 95 -27.72 6.98 -26.56
N ASN A 96 -27.22 7.40 -27.73
CA ASN A 96 -27.37 8.77 -28.24
C ASN A 96 -28.82 9.29 -28.29
N SER A 97 -29.81 8.40 -28.51
CA SER A 97 -31.22 8.81 -28.64
C SER A 97 -31.88 9.22 -27.33
N ILE A 98 -31.32 8.80 -26.19
CA ILE A 98 -31.88 9.01 -24.84
C ILE A 98 -30.85 9.57 -23.85
N GLU A 99 -29.63 9.84 -24.31
CA GLU A 99 -28.52 10.37 -23.50
C GLU A 99 -28.23 9.54 -22.22
N ASP A 100 -28.30 8.21 -22.32
CA ASP A 100 -28.10 7.29 -21.19
C ASP A 100 -26.86 6.41 -21.38
N HIS A 101 -26.17 6.12 -20.27
CA HIS A 101 -25.03 5.21 -20.22
C HIS A 101 -25.35 3.93 -19.48
N MET A 102 -24.71 2.83 -19.86
CA MET A 102 -24.79 1.59 -19.10
C MET A 102 -23.54 0.72 -19.20
N ILE A 103 -23.33 -0.14 -18.20
CA ILE A 103 -22.32 -1.20 -18.29
C ILE A 103 -22.91 -2.46 -18.93
N ALA A 104 -22.13 -3.20 -19.71
CA ALA A 104 -22.57 -4.44 -20.36
C ALA A 104 -21.44 -5.48 -20.50
N GLU A 105 -21.80 -6.74 -20.68
CA GLU A 105 -20.88 -7.86 -20.98
C GLU A 105 -20.59 -8.02 -22.48
N VAL A 106 -21.31 -7.28 -23.32
CA VAL A 106 -21.22 -7.29 -24.78
C VAL A 106 -20.93 -5.89 -25.31
N PRO A 107 -20.27 -5.75 -26.48
CA PRO A 107 -19.91 -4.44 -27.05
C PRO A 107 -21.09 -3.69 -27.69
N SER A 108 -22.31 -4.17 -27.57
CA SER A 108 -23.52 -3.46 -28.01
C SER A 108 -24.77 -4.09 -27.41
N ALA A 109 -25.83 -3.31 -27.30
CA ALA A 109 -27.16 -3.78 -26.92
C ALA A 109 -28.21 -3.00 -27.70
N ILE A 110 -29.49 -3.40 -27.64
CA ILE A 110 -30.55 -2.71 -28.36
C ILE A 110 -30.61 -1.24 -27.91
N GLY A 111 -30.32 -0.31 -28.82
CA GLY A 111 -30.30 1.13 -28.56
C GLY A 111 -28.98 1.69 -28.02
N TYR A 112 -27.97 0.85 -27.74
CA TYR A 112 -26.70 1.26 -27.15
C TYR A 112 -25.49 0.76 -27.95
N THR A 113 -24.50 1.63 -28.14
CA THR A 113 -23.23 1.32 -28.80
C THR A 113 -22.05 1.45 -27.84
N ASN A 114 -20.97 0.72 -28.11
CA ASN A 114 -19.74 0.77 -27.31
C ASN A 114 -18.93 2.02 -27.62
N ASP A 115 -19.40 3.15 -27.10
CA ASP A 115 -18.77 4.45 -27.31
C ASP A 115 -17.68 4.72 -26.25
N GLN A 116 -17.71 4.00 -25.11
CA GLN A 116 -16.73 4.17 -24.01
C GLN A 116 -15.63 3.11 -23.98
N GLY A 117 -15.73 2.04 -24.77
CA GLY A 117 -14.71 1.00 -24.85
C GLY A 117 -14.77 -0.04 -23.71
N ILE A 118 -13.66 -0.78 -23.57
CA ILE A 118 -13.50 -1.81 -22.54
C ILE A 118 -13.10 -1.13 -21.23
N MET A 119 -13.98 -1.21 -20.24
CA MET A 119 -13.74 -0.67 -18.90
C MET A 119 -12.77 -1.53 -18.07
N GLY A 120 -12.64 -2.81 -18.41
CA GLY A 120 -11.76 -3.77 -17.77
C GLY A 120 -12.33 -5.17 -17.84
N CYS A 121 -11.72 -6.08 -17.08
CA CYS A 121 -12.00 -7.50 -17.11
C CYS A 121 -12.33 -8.07 -15.73
N PRO A 122 -13.55 -7.85 -15.20
CA PRO A 122 -13.99 -8.48 -13.96
C PRO A 122 -13.94 -10.01 -14.06
N TYR A 123 -13.79 -10.67 -12.90
CA TYR A 123 -13.72 -12.13 -12.83
C TYR A 123 -15.08 -12.77 -13.13
N THR A 124 -15.07 -13.89 -13.82
CA THR A 124 -16.30 -14.67 -14.10
C THR A 124 -16.73 -15.50 -12.89
N THR A 125 -15.81 -15.77 -11.96
CA THR A 125 -16.07 -16.47 -10.71
C THR A 125 -15.64 -15.62 -9.52
N GLN A 126 -16.33 -15.79 -8.39
CA GLN A 126 -15.98 -15.02 -7.20
C GLN A 126 -14.60 -15.46 -6.70
N THR A 127 -13.65 -14.53 -6.71
CA THR A 127 -12.34 -14.70 -6.08
C THR A 127 -12.33 -14.05 -4.71
N ASN A 128 -11.43 -14.48 -3.82
CA ASN A 128 -11.33 -13.93 -2.47
C ASN A 128 -11.20 -12.39 -2.50
N GLY A 129 -11.92 -11.69 -1.62
CA GLY A 129 -11.93 -10.22 -1.59
C GLY A 129 -12.74 -9.54 -2.69
N THR A 130 -13.30 -10.27 -3.66
CA THR A 130 -14.17 -9.69 -4.69
C THR A 130 -15.65 -9.76 -4.32
N GLN A 131 -16.41 -8.80 -4.85
CA GLN A 131 -17.87 -8.76 -4.79
C GLN A 131 -18.45 -8.68 -6.19
N ARG A 132 -19.68 -9.15 -6.36
CA ARG A 132 -20.40 -9.09 -7.63
C ARG A 132 -20.68 -7.63 -7.99
N ILE A 133 -20.44 -7.27 -9.24
CA ILE A 133 -20.87 -6.00 -9.82
C ILE A 133 -22.38 -6.10 -10.11
N TRP A 134 -23.13 -5.13 -9.61
CA TRP A 134 -24.57 -5.03 -9.84
C TRP A 134 -24.89 -3.79 -10.66
N ARG A 135 -25.85 -3.94 -11.57
CA ARG A 135 -26.49 -2.85 -12.31
C ARG A 135 -27.94 -2.77 -11.88
N TRP A 136 -28.48 -1.57 -11.89
CA TRP A 136 -29.86 -1.23 -11.58
C TRP A 136 -30.41 -0.36 -12.72
N TRP A 137 -31.71 -0.42 -12.98
CA TRP A 137 -32.36 0.29 -14.07
C TRP A 137 -33.63 0.98 -13.59
N ASP A 138 -33.78 2.26 -13.94
CA ASP A 138 -35.00 3.02 -13.75
C ASP A 138 -35.81 3.04 -15.05
N SER A 139 -36.97 2.36 -15.05
CA SER A 139 -37.84 2.28 -16.22
C SER A 139 -38.54 3.59 -16.59
N LEU A 140 -38.59 4.57 -15.70
CA LEU A 140 -39.24 5.86 -15.94
C LEU A 140 -38.30 6.85 -16.63
N ASN A 141 -37.04 6.89 -16.19
CA ASN A 141 -36.05 7.85 -16.66
C ASN A 141 -34.98 7.24 -17.56
N THR A 142 -35.14 5.96 -17.92
CA THR A 142 -34.20 5.20 -18.73
C THR A 142 -32.76 5.27 -18.24
N ASN A 143 -32.54 5.35 -16.92
CA ASN A 143 -31.24 5.59 -16.31
C ASN A 143 -30.67 4.27 -15.76
N HIS A 144 -29.44 3.92 -16.14
CA HIS A 144 -28.74 2.78 -15.53
C HIS A 144 -27.77 3.21 -14.42
N LEU A 145 -27.72 2.41 -13.37
CA LEU A 145 -26.86 2.66 -12.23
C LEU A 145 -26.04 1.42 -11.89
N THR A 146 -24.71 1.52 -11.96
CA THR A 146 -23.85 0.51 -11.32
C THR A 146 -23.82 0.77 -9.81
N ASP A 147 -24.00 -0.27 -9.01
CA ASP A 147 -24.03 -0.14 -7.55
C ASP A 147 -22.64 0.10 -6.96
N PHE A 148 -22.60 0.66 -5.75
CA PHE A 148 -21.42 0.57 -4.91
C PHE A 148 -21.37 -0.83 -4.27
N PRO A 149 -20.18 -1.37 -3.97
CA PRO A 149 -20.07 -2.63 -3.25
C PRO A 149 -20.82 -2.57 -1.91
N LYS A 150 -21.28 -3.74 -1.45
CA LYS A 150 -22.06 -3.87 -0.22
C LYS A 150 -21.32 -3.28 0.98
N PRO A 151 -22.08 -2.71 1.92
CA PRO A 151 -23.48 -3.00 2.24
C PRO A 151 -24.48 -1.99 1.68
N VAL A 152 -24.18 -1.27 0.60
CA VAL A 152 -25.25 -0.60 -0.15
C VAL A 152 -26.05 -1.66 -0.92
N SER A 153 -26.70 -2.60 -0.21
CA SER A 153 -27.75 -3.45 -0.76
C SER A 153 -29.04 -3.17 0.00
N GLY A 154 -29.72 -2.13 -0.45
CA GLY A 154 -31.16 -2.00 -0.31
C GLY A 154 -31.79 -2.10 -1.69
N SER A 155 -33.11 -2.20 -1.75
CA SER A 155 -33.82 -1.71 -2.93
C SER A 155 -33.42 -0.25 -3.13
N ILE A 156 -32.96 0.11 -4.33
CA ILE A 156 -32.73 1.51 -4.68
C ILE A 156 -34.08 2.07 -5.12
N PRO A 157 -34.66 3.07 -4.42
CA PRO A 157 -35.96 3.61 -4.77
C PRO A 157 -35.99 4.07 -6.24
N GLY A 158 -36.98 3.63 -6.99
CA GLY A 158 -37.11 3.94 -8.42
C GLY A 158 -36.34 3.01 -9.37
N PHE A 159 -35.45 2.16 -8.85
CA PHE A 159 -34.68 1.25 -9.71
C PHE A 159 -35.06 -0.22 -9.48
N VAL A 160 -35.11 -0.94 -10.59
CA VAL A 160 -35.23 -2.40 -10.63
C VAL A 160 -33.83 -2.99 -10.79
N LYS A 161 -33.56 -4.05 -10.04
CA LYS A 161 -32.28 -4.75 -10.09
C LYS A 161 -32.13 -5.49 -11.42
N ASP A 162 -31.00 -5.30 -12.09
CA ASP A 162 -30.64 -6.14 -13.23
C ASP A 162 -30.14 -7.51 -12.76
N ILE A 163 -30.68 -8.56 -13.36
CA ILE A 163 -30.33 -9.96 -13.05
C ILE A 163 -29.09 -10.44 -13.82
N ASN A 164 -28.67 -9.72 -14.86
CA ASN A 164 -27.49 -10.01 -15.66
C ASN A 164 -26.21 -10.06 -14.81
N PHE A 165 -25.21 -10.77 -15.31
CA PHE A 165 -23.96 -11.01 -14.60
C PHE A 165 -22.81 -10.19 -15.19
N PHE A 166 -22.38 -9.16 -14.46
CA PHE A 166 -21.31 -8.25 -14.88
C PHE A 166 -19.94 -8.62 -14.31
N GLY A 167 -19.80 -9.80 -13.70
CA GLY A 167 -18.54 -10.26 -13.09
C GLY A 167 -18.35 -9.87 -11.62
N TYR A 168 -17.17 -10.21 -11.09
CA TYR A 168 -16.71 -9.91 -9.74
C TYR A 168 -15.47 -9.02 -9.75
N ALA A 169 -15.41 -8.08 -8.81
CA ALA A 169 -14.34 -7.09 -8.73
C ALA A 169 -14.03 -6.70 -7.28
N PHE A 170 -12.88 -6.05 -7.03
CA PHE A 170 -12.50 -5.67 -5.67
C PHE A 170 -13.25 -4.42 -5.23
N PRO A 171 -13.98 -4.45 -4.10
CA PRO A 171 -14.69 -3.29 -3.58
C PRO A 171 -13.79 -2.08 -3.38
N ARG A 172 -14.29 -0.90 -3.79
CA ARG A 172 -13.79 0.41 -3.39
C ARG A 172 -14.87 1.22 -2.69
N TYR A 173 -14.45 2.19 -1.90
CA TYR A 173 -15.29 2.79 -0.87
C TYR A 173 -15.57 4.26 -1.17
N LYS A 174 -16.09 4.55 -2.37
CA LYS A 174 -16.43 5.90 -2.83
C LYS A 174 -15.21 6.84 -2.78
N ALA A 175 -15.38 7.99 -2.13
CA ALA A 175 -14.32 8.94 -1.81
C ALA A 175 -13.91 8.84 -0.32
N TYR A 176 -14.15 7.71 0.35
CA TYR A 176 -13.77 7.54 1.75
C TYR A 176 -12.31 7.10 1.86
N CYS A 177 -11.51 7.96 2.47
CA CYS A 177 -10.15 7.63 2.91
C CYS A 177 -10.12 6.65 4.07
N GLU A 178 -11.19 6.60 4.84
CA GLU A 178 -11.39 5.67 5.95
C GLU A 178 -12.74 5.00 5.76
N ALA A 179 -12.70 3.68 5.57
CA ALA A 179 -13.90 2.87 5.44
C ALA A 179 -13.83 1.65 6.37
N LYS A 180 -14.99 1.30 6.93
CA LYS A 180 -15.21 0.04 7.63
C LYS A 180 -15.35 -1.09 6.61
N PHE A 181 -15.18 -2.33 7.05
CA PHE A 181 -15.35 -3.52 6.20
C PHE A 181 -16.80 -3.74 5.77
N ASN A 182 -17.74 -3.13 6.49
CA ASN A 182 -19.10 -2.94 6.03
C ASN A 182 -19.25 -1.67 5.18
N GLY A 183 -18.23 -1.21 4.45
CA GLY A 183 -18.29 -0.10 3.49
C GLY A 183 -18.78 1.28 3.97
N SER A 184 -19.15 1.43 5.25
CA SER A 184 -19.53 2.71 5.83
C SER A 184 -18.29 3.54 6.19
N PRO A 185 -18.40 4.88 6.28
CA PRO A 185 -17.28 5.73 6.68
C PRO A 185 -16.68 5.37 8.05
N GLY A 186 -15.37 5.57 8.18
CA GLY A 186 -14.64 5.43 9.44
C GLY A 186 -13.81 4.13 9.51
N LEU A 187 -13.43 3.74 10.72
CA LEU A 187 -12.56 2.59 10.97
C LEU A 187 -13.27 1.52 11.80
N ASP A 188 -12.92 0.25 11.56
CA ASP A 188 -13.32 -0.83 12.46
C ASP A 188 -12.33 -0.93 13.62
N SER A 189 -12.86 -0.92 14.84
CA SER A 189 -12.05 -1.04 16.06
C SER A 189 -11.90 -2.50 16.49
N CYS A 190 -10.70 -2.85 16.94
CA CYS A 190 -10.40 -4.08 17.65
C CYS A 190 -9.45 -3.81 18.80
N GLY A 191 -9.47 -4.60 19.87
CA GLY A 191 -8.59 -4.32 21.00
C GLY A 191 -8.58 -5.38 22.09
N GLY A 192 -7.67 -5.16 23.03
CA GLY A 192 -7.56 -5.88 24.30
C GLY A 192 -8.17 -5.08 25.43
N THR A 193 -7.61 -5.23 26.63
CA THR A 193 -8.11 -4.54 27.83
C THR A 193 -7.69 -3.08 27.88
N GLN A 194 -6.49 -2.75 27.38
CA GLN A 194 -5.95 -1.38 27.43
C GLN A 194 -5.65 -0.77 26.06
N ILE A 195 -5.53 -1.61 25.03
CA ILE A 195 -5.10 -1.19 23.69
C ILE A 195 -6.26 -1.38 22.73
N THR A 196 -6.56 -0.33 21.97
CA THR A 196 -7.50 -0.39 20.85
C THR A 196 -6.78 0.03 19.58
N VAL A 197 -7.04 -0.66 18.47
CA VAL A 197 -6.58 -0.28 17.15
C VAL A 197 -7.76 -0.08 16.21
N GLY A 198 -7.60 0.83 15.26
CA GLY A 198 -8.54 1.08 14.17
C GLY A 198 -7.96 0.60 12.84
N THR A 199 -8.67 -0.30 12.16
CA THR A 199 -8.30 -0.83 10.85
C THR A 199 -9.14 -0.23 9.74
N ASN A 200 -8.54 -0.03 8.56
CA ASN A 200 -9.17 0.64 7.44
C ASN A 200 -9.36 -0.31 6.24
N ALA A 201 -10.61 -0.59 5.89
CA ALA A 201 -10.95 -1.42 4.73
C ALA A 201 -10.56 -0.78 3.39
N ALA A 202 -10.51 0.55 3.32
CA ALA A 202 -10.09 1.28 2.12
C ALA A 202 -8.61 1.12 1.80
N ALA A 203 -7.81 0.65 2.77
CA ALA A 203 -6.36 0.52 2.72
C ALA A 203 -5.89 -0.87 3.20
N GLY A 204 -6.45 -1.94 2.63
CA GLY A 204 -6.01 -3.32 2.88
C GLY A 204 -6.16 -3.83 4.32
N GLY A 205 -6.91 -3.12 5.16
CA GLY A 205 -7.00 -3.40 6.59
C GLY A 205 -5.81 -2.89 7.41
N ALA A 206 -4.92 -2.06 6.86
CA ALA A 206 -3.83 -1.43 7.60
C ALA A 206 -4.35 -0.72 8.87
N ILE A 207 -3.50 -0.60 9.88
CA ILE A 207 -3.88 -0.04 11.18
C ILE A 207 -3.61 1.47 11.17
N PHE A 208 -4.69 2.24 11.16
CA PHE A 208 -4.70 3.70 11.13
C PHE A 208 -4.63 4.30 12.53
N THR A 209 -5.10 3.57 13.55
CA THR A 209 -5.03 4.03 14.94
C THR A 209 -4.51 2.95 15.85
N LEU A 210 -3.77 3.37 16.87
CA LEU A 210 -3.39 2.58 18.02
C LEU A 210 -3.48 3.50 19.22
N THR A 211 -4.46 3.23 20.08
CA THR A 211 -4.75 4.02 21.27
C THR A 211 -4.41 3.22 22.52
N TRP A 212 -3.67 3.84 23.43
CA TRP A 212 -3.40 3.33 24.76
C TRP A 212 -3.44 4.49 25.77
N ASN A 213 -4.10 4.31 26.91
CA ASN A 213 -4.24 5.32 27.95
C ASN A 213 -4.76 6.69 27.42
N GLY A 214 -5.77 6.64 26.54
CA GLY A 214 -6.34 7.84 25.90
C GLY A 214 -5.43 8.50 24.84
N LYS A 215 -4.24 7.96 24.59
CA LYS A 215 -3.29 8.51 23.63
C LYS A 215 -3.27 7.72 22.34
N GLN A 216 -3.51 8.41 21.22
CA GLN A 216 -3.30 7.90 19.87
C GLN A 216 -1.82 8.03 19.47
N PHE A 217 -1.26 6.97 18.89
CA PHE A 217 0.16 6.86 18.55
C PHE A 217 0.44 7.12 17.07
N ILE A 218 -0.49 6.76 16.19
CA ILE A 218 -0.23 6.66 14.75
C ILE A 218 -0.49 7.99 14.04
N ASN A 219 0.42 8.35 13.13
CA ASN A 219 0.21 9.42 12.17
C ASN A 219 -0.27 8.84 10.85
N SER A 220 -1.58 8.89 10.58
CA SER A 220 -2.21 8.31 9.39
C SER A 220 -2.46 9.33 8.27
N HIS A 221 -1.62 10.36 8.13
CA HIS A 221 -1.85 11.47 7.21
C HIS A 221 -2.09 11.05 5.74
N ASP A 222 -1.33 10.06 5.25
CA ASP A 222 -1.47 9.48 3.92
C ASP A 222 -1.32 7.94 3.95
N TYR A 223 -1.71 7.26 2.87
CA TYR A 223 -1.47 5.81 2.77
C TYR A 223 0.04 5.57 2.70
N GLY A 224 0.50 4.57 3.45
CA GLY A 224 1.93 4.33 3.67
C GLY A 224 2.40 4.74 5.07
N ARG A 225 1.63 5.55 5.81
CA ARG A 225 1.91 5.95 7.21
C ARG A 225 0.94 5.30 8.19
N GLN A 226 0.99 3.98 8.25
CA GLN A 226 0.16 3.17 9.14
C GLN A 226 1.02 2.16 9.89
N ILE A 227 0.46 1.42 10.85
CA ILE A 227 1.08 0.12 11.18
C ILE A 227 0.73 -0.85 10.07
N GLN A 228 1.74 -1.33 9.36
CA GLN A 228 1.52 -2.10 8.14
C GLN A 228 2.65 -3.07 7.80
N ILE A 229 2.38 -3.90 6.79
CA ILE A 229 3.32 -4.81 6.13
C ILE A 229 3.77 -4.19 4.80
N ALA A 230 5.07 -4.21 4.54
CA ALA A 230 5.62 -4.05 3.20
C ALA A 230 6.67 -5.13 2.93
N ASP A 231 6.91 -5.43 1.67
CA ASP A 231 7.99 -6.33 1.25
C ASP A 231 8.63 -5.75 0.00
N ASN A 232 9.92 -5.44 0.05
CA ASN A 232 10.62 -4.77 -1.03
C ASN A 232 11.75 -5.62 -1.58
N SER A 233 11.97 -5.55 -2.90
CA SER A 233 13.19 -6.09 -3.48
C SER A 233 14.37 -5.19 -3.10
N VAL A 234 15.44 -5.79 -2.59
CA VAL A 234 16.64 -5.03 -2.17
C VAL A 234 17.31 -4.42 -3.40
N SER A 235 17.27 -5.09 -4.54
CA SER A 235 17.82 -4.59 -5.81
C SER A 235 16.93 -3.55 -6.48
N SER A 236 15.60 -3.58 -6.27
CA SER A 236 14.68 -2.60 -6.85
C SER A 236 14.61 -1.29 -6.07
N CYS A 237 15.17 -1.27 -4.86
CA CYS A 237 15.12 -0.15 -3.91
C CYS A 237 16.49 0.49 -3.69
N SER A 238 17.31 0.59 -4.73
CA SER A 238 18.55 1.36 -4.68
C SER A 238 18.25 2.86 -4.85
N GLY A 239 18.13 3.59 -3.74
CA GLY A 239 17.82 5.03 -3.71
C GLY A 239 16.35 5.33 -3.44
N ASN A 240 15.82 6.43 -4.01
CA ASN A 240 14.47 6.95 -3.74
C ASN A 240 13.35 6.26 -4.54
N ASN A 241 13.68 5.26 -5.35
CA ASN A 241 12.79 4.64 -6.32
C ASN A 241 12.59 3.17 -5.96
N CYS A 242 11.38 2.79 -5.56
CA CYS A 242 11.05 1.43 -5.11
C CYS A 242 9.91 0.84 -5.96
N ALA A 243 10.26 0.32 -7.14
CA ALA A 243 9.28 -0.20 -8.09
C ALA A 243 8.60 -1.50 -7.63
N ASP A 244 9.40 -2.44 -7.10
CA ASP A 244 8.93 -3.72 -6.56
C ASP A 244 8.89 -3.64 -5.03
N ASN A 245 7.78 -3.09 -4.55
CA ASN A 245 7.51 -2.84 -3.14
C ASN A 245 6.00 -2.99 -2.85
N PRO A 246 5.45 -4.23 -2.89
CA PRO A 246 4.11 -4.49 -2.42
C PRO A 246 3.91 -3.98 -0.98
N THR A 247 2.90 -3.14 -0.80
CA THR A 247 2.60 -2.42 0.43
C THR A 247 1.14 -2.66 0.85
N GLU A 248 0.93 -2.98 2.13
CA GLU A 248 -0.40 -3.33 2.65
C GLU A 248 -1.40 -2.19 2.56
N ALA A 249 -1.03 -0.96 2.90
CA ALA A 249 -1.97 0.17 2.90
C ALA A 249 -2.40 0.59 1.49
N GLY A 250 -1.55 0.36 0.48
CA GLY A 250 -1.77 0.86 -0.88
C GLY A 250 -0.49 1.42 -1.48
N ASP A 251 -0.64 2.25 -2.50
CA ASP A 251 0.48 2.86 -3.21
C ASP A 251 0.65 4.35 -2.87
N LYS A 252 1.58 5.03 -3.55
CA LYS A 252 1.89 6.44 -3.31
C LYS A 252 0.75 7.42 -3.63
N TRP A 253 -0.27 7.02 -4.40
CA TRP A 253 -1.49 7.82 -4.63
C TRP A 253 -2.53 7.55 -3.56
N GLY A 254 -2.08 7.55 -2.30
CA GLY A 254 -2.95 7.46 -1.15
C GLY A 254 -3.77 8.72 -0.90
N CYS A 255 -4.47 8.73 0.23
CA CYS A 255 -5.15 9.93 0.67
C CYS A 255 -4.19 11.07 0.98
N ASN A 256 -4.64 12.29 0.73
CA ASN A 256 -4.04 13.53 1.20
C ASN A 256 -2.68 14.03 0.64
N ARG A 257 -2.43 13.89 -0.66
CA ARG A 257 -1.30 14.58 -1.33
C ARG A 257 -1.58 16.08 -1.55
N THR A 258 -0.68 16.97 -1.13
CA THR A 258 -0.69 18.41 -1.47
C THR A 258 0.54 18.75 -2.32
N ASN A 259 0.38 18.86 -3.64
CA ASN A 259 1.41 19.44 -4.52
C ASN A 259 0.81 20.55 -5.40
N THR A 260 1.63 21.49 -5.86
CA THR A 260 1.21 22.71 -6.57
C THR A 260 0.55 22.46 -7.94
N ASP A 261 0.68 21.25 -8.48
CA ASP A 261 0.01 20.81 -9.72
C ASP A 261 -1.30 20.03 -9.44
N ASN A 262 -1.75 19.99 -8.17
CA ASN A 262 -2.76 19.07 -7.68
C ASN A 262 -3.56 19.72 -6.53
N PRO A 263 -4.82 20.14 -6.74
CA PRO A 263 -5.64 20.61 -5.62
C PRO A 263 -5.77 19.47 -4.57
N PRO A 264 -5.87 19.81 -3.27
CA PRO A 264 -5.97 18.80 -2.22
C PRO A 264 -7.14 17.85 -2.48
N HIS A 265 -6.85 16.55 -2.36
CA HIS A 265 -7.83 15.54 -1.95
C HIS A 265 -8.96 15.24 -2.93
N LEU A 266 -8.61 14.74 -4.12
CA LEU A 266 -9.53 13.80 -4.77
C LEU A 266 -9.43 12.48 -4.00
N ALA A 267 -10.11 12.36 -2.86
CA ALA A 267 -10.19 11.09 -2.13
C ALA A 267 -10.78 9.96 -3.01
N TRP A 268 -11.48 10.35 -4.09
CA TRP A 268 -11.89 9.44 -5.15
C TRP A 268 -10.72 8.92 -6.02
N ARG A 269 -9.49 9.43 -5.96
CA ARG A 269 -8.30 8.84 -6.60
C ARG A 269 -7.43 8.03 -5.64
N ALA A 270 -7.84 7.85 -4.39
CA ALA A 270 -7.00 7.17 -3.42
C ALA A 270 -6.80 5.68 -3.77
N HIS A 271 -5.55 5.23 -3.79
CA HIS A 271 -5.16 3.87 -4.11
C HIS A 271 -4.82 3.07 -2.87
N GLY A 272 -5.82 2.40 -2.30
CA GLY A 272 -5.59 1.52 -1.17
C GLY A 272 -5.77 0.07 -1.55
N SER A 273 -5.02 -0.82 -0.91
CA SER A 273 -5.00 -2.23 -1.28
C SER A 273 -6.36 -2.93 -1.13
N PRO A 274 -6.74 -3.83 -2.06
CA PRO A 274 -7.93 -4.66 -1.92
C PRO A 274 -7.94 -5.54 -0.66
N THR A 275 -8.94 -5.34 0.18
CA THR A 275 -9.17 -6.22 1.34
C THR A 275 -9.68 -7.58 0.88
N ILE A 276 -9.10 -8.66 1.43
CA ILE A 276 -9.57 -10.04 1.26
C ILE A 276 -10.56 -10.43 2.36
N SER A 277 -10.17 -10.20 3.61
CA SER A 277 -10.96 -10.59 4.78
C SER A 277 -10.57 -9.77 6.00
N SER A 278 -11.51 -9.62 6.93
CA SER A 278 -11.27 -9.05 8.24
C SER A 278 -12.16 -9.69 9.29
N SER A 279 -11.64 -9.83 10.51
CA SER A 279 -12.41 -10.25 11.66
C SER A 279 -11.79 -9.67 12.93
N CYS A 280 -12.62 -9.21 13.85
CA CYS A 280 -12.21 -8.93 15.22
C CYS A 280 -13.12 -9.72 16.16
N SER A 281 -12.55 -10.66 16.91
CA SER A 281 -13.27 -11.39 17.94
C SER A 281 -12.30 -11.89 19.00
N ASN A 282 -12.75 -11.99 20.25
CA ASN A 282 -11.97 -12.56 21.35
C ASN A 282 -10.55 -11.97 21.46
N LYS A 283 -10.40 -10.65 21.36
CA LYS A 283 -9.10 -9.95 21.41
C LYS A 283 -8.10 -10.43 20.34
N ILE A 284 -8.63 -10.92 19.20
CA ILE A 284 -7.85 -11.30 18.03
C ILE A 284 -8.41 -10.54 16.83
N LEU A 285 -7.54 -9.75 16.20
CA LEU A 285 -7.79 -9.15 14.90
C LEU A 285 -7.07 -9.97 13.83
N ASN A 286 -7.79 -10.37 12.79
CA ASN A 286 -7.21 -10.92 11.58
C ASN A 286 -7.58 -10.03 10.41
N THR A 287 -6.61 -9.72 9.55
CA THR A 287 -6.89 -9.07 8.25
C THR A 287 -6.01 -9.69 7.17
N SER A 288 -6.52 -9.70 5.93
CA SER A 288 -5.78 -10.13 4.75
C SER A 288 -6.04 -9.19 3.57
N THR A 289 -5.05 -9.00 2.70
CA THR A 289 -5.10 -8.08 1.56
C THR A 289 -4.30 -8.57 0.37
N TYR A 290 -4.65 -8.09 -0.82
CA TYR A 290 -3.77 -8.07 -1.99
C TYR A 290 -3.02 -6.74 -1.99
N PRO A 291 -1.71 -6.69 -1.67
CA PRO A 291 -0.99 -5.43 -1.58
C PRO A 291 -0.81 -4.79 -2.97
N LEU A 292 -0.80 -3.46 -3.00
CA LEU A 292 -0.42 -2.70 -4.19
C LEU A 292 1.07 -2.41 -4.20
N GLN A 293 1.66 -2.31 -5.38
CA GLN A 293 3.02 -1.84 -5.56
C GLN A 293 3.10 -0.37 -5.22
N TRP A 294 4.06 0.06 -4.40
CA TRP A 294 4.16 1.45 -3.92
C TRP A 294 4.36 2.47 -5.05
N GLU A 295 5.19 2.15 -6.04
CA GLU A 295 5.50 3.02 -7.19
C GLU A 295 5.33 2.28 -8.53
N PRO A 296 4.10 1.94 -8.91
CA PRO A 296 3.85 1.10 -10.06
C PRO A 296 4.23 1.76 -11.39
N GLN A 297 4.34 3.09 -11.45
CA GLN A 297 4.84 3.79 -12.63
C GLN A 297 6.30 3.45 -12.95
N LEU A 298 7.08 2.98 -11.97
CA LEU A 298 8.44 2.53 -12.17
C LEU A 298 8.52 1.09 -12.70
N LEU A 299 7.42 0.34 -12.62
CA LEU A 299 7.27 -0.95 -13.30
C LEU A 299 6.93 -0.75 -14.79
N ALA A 300 6.36 0.40 -15.13
CA ALA A 300 5.82 0.66 -16.47
C ALA A 300 6.82 0.66 -17.64
N PRO A 301 8.09 1.09 -17.47
CA PRO A 301 9.10 0.98 -18.53
C PRO A 301 9.38 -0.45 -19.00
N ASN A 302 8.94 -1.48 -18.24
CA ASN A 302 9.13 -2.90 -18.55
C ASN A 302 7.85 -3.56 -19.07
N GLY A 303 7.05 -2.86 -19.91
CA GLY A 303 5.86 -3.45 -20.55
C GLY A 303 4.63 -3.60 -19.66
N PHE A 304 4.65 -3.04 -18.45
CA PHE A 304 3.52 -3.04 -17.52
C PHE A 304 2.74 -1.73 -17.58
N LEU A 305 1.42 -1.74 -17.47
CA LEU A 305 0.68 -0.49 -17.24
C LEU A 305 0.61 -0.25 -15.73
N GLY A 306 1.06 0.91 -15.27
CA GLY A 306 1.11 1.25 -13.86
C GLY A 306 1.20 2.76 -13.66
N GLY A 307 0.44 3.31 -12.73
CA GLY A 307 0.38 4.76 -12.57
C GLY A 307 -0.80 5.24 -11.72
N GLU A 308 -1.04 6.54 -11.80
CA GLU A 308 -2.13 7.24 -11.09
C GLU A 308 -3.52 6.76 -11.48
N ASP A 309 -3.70 6.26 -12.70
CA ASP A 309 -5.00 5.77 -13.15
C ASP A 309 -5.06 4.23 -13.18
N ASN A 310 -3.92 3.59 -12.95
CA ASN A 310 -3.72 2.14 -13.08
C ASN A 310 -2.90 1.60 -11.91
N PRO A 311 -3.52 1.36 -10.74
CA PRO A 311 -2.84 0.71 -9.63
C PRO A 311 -2.42 -0.70 -10.03
N VAL A 312 -1.34 -1.18 -9.44
CA VAL A 312 -0.79 -2.51 -9.71
C VAL A 312 -0.83 -3.32 -8.44
N ARG A 313 -1.60 -4.41 -8.45
CA ARG A 313 -1.58 -5.35 -7.34
C ARG A 313 -0.48 -6.39 -7.54
N TRP A 314 0.12 -6.79 -6.43
CA TRP A 314 0.92 -8.01 -6.38
C TRP A 314 0.01 -9.22 -6.20
N LEU A 315 0.33 -10.34 -6.86
CA LEU A 315 -0.48 -11.57 -6.84
C LEU A 315 -0.30 -12.40 -5.57
N GLY A 316 0.70 -12.09 -4.76
CA GLY A 316 0.79 -12.59 -3.39
C GLY A 316 -0.21 -11.93 -2.45
N THR A 317 -0.21 -12.34 -1.19
CA THR A 317 -1.11 -11.77 -0.17
C THR A 317 -0.36 -11.45 1.10
N PHE A 318 -0.75 -10.36 1.76
CA PHE A 318 -0.36 -10.10 3.13
C PHE A 318 -1.50 -10.43 4.07
N SER A 319 -1.18 -11.05 5.20
CA SER A 319 -2.11 -11.27 6.29
C SER A 319 -1.45 -10.90 7.60
N LYS A 320 -2.23 -10.36 8.53
CA LYS A 320 -1.79 -10.14 9.91
C LYS A 320 -2.81 -10.69 10.90
N LYS A 321 -2.28 -11.28 11.96
CA LYS A 321 -3.01 -11.66 13.17
C LYS A 321 -2.43 -10.88 14.33
N LEU A 322 -3.24 -10.01 14.93
CA LEU A 322 -2.92 -9.31 16.16
C LEU A 322 -3.61 -10.04 17.31
N THR A 323 -2.82 -10.48 18.28
CA THR A 323 -3.35 -11.03 19.55
C THR A 323 -3.10 -9.99 20.63
N PHE A 324 -4.17 -9.32 21.06
CA PHE A 324 -4.11 -8.35 22.16
C PHE A 324 -4.06 -9.08 23.50
N ASP A 325 -3.57 -8.39 24.52
CA ASP A 325 -3.34 -8.94 25.86
C ASP A 325 -2.55 -10.25 25.80
N PHE A 326 -1.50 -10.28 24.98
CA PHE A 326 -0.75 -11.50 24.69
C PHE A 326 -0.26 -12.12 26.00
N GLN A 327 -0.61 -13.39 26.24
CA GLN A 327 -0.26 -14.12 27.47
C GLN A 327 -0.72 -13.36 28.74
N THR A 328 -1.92 -12.78 28.69
CA THR A 328 -2.53 -11.96 29.76
C THR A 328 -1.83 -10.64 30.06
N ARG A 329 -0.92 -10.19 29.17
CA ARG A 329 -0.14 -8.96 29.35
C ARG A 329 -0.77 -7.83 28.53
N PRO A 330 -1.52 -6.90 29.16
CA PRO A 330 -2.34 -5.92 28.44
C PRO A 330 -1.54 -4.90 27.62
N ASN A 331 -0.23 -4.82 27.86
CA ASN A 331 0.70 -3.92 27.17
C ASN A 331 1.35 -4.55 25.93
N ILE A 332 1.10 -5.84 25.64
CA ILE A 332 1.71 -6.57 24.54
C ILE A 332 0.65 -6.97 23.50
N ILE A 333 0.95 -6.66 22.24
CA ILE A 333 0.27 -7.19 21.07
C ILE A 333 1.25 -8.11 20.33
N GLN A 334 0.93 -9.40 20.20
CA GLN A 334 1.65 -10.24 19.24
C GLN A 334 1.17 -9.88 17.83
N TYR A 335 2.08 -9.42 16.99
CA TYR A 335 1.88 -9.10 15.58
C TYR A 335 2.45 -10.22 14.73
N GLN A 336 1.61 -11.17 14.33
CA GLN A 336 2.00 -12.24 13.42
C GLN A 336 1.69 -11.81 11.98
N THR A 337 2.73 -11.64 11.19
CA THR A 337 2.66 -11.40 9.75
C THR A 337 2.72 -12.73 8.99
N THR A 338 1.94 -12.85 7.92
CA THR A 338 2.07 -13.91 6.92
C THR A 338 2.11 -13.29 5.54
N ILE A 339 3.21 -13.51 4.83
CA ILE A 339 3.37 -13.12 3.44
C ILE A 339 3.27 -14.39 2.60
N LYS A 340 2.30 -14.45 1.70
CA LYS A 340 2.15 -15.57 0.77
C LYS A 340 2.75 -15.19 -0.57
N TYR A 341 3.89 -15.80 -0.90
CA TYR A 341 4.54 -15.68 -2.19
C TYR A 341 3.89 -16.63 -3.20
N PRO A 342 3.42 -16.14 -4.36
CA PRO A 342 2.75 -16.98 -5.36
C PRO A 342 3.74 -17.92 -6.06
N THR A 343 4.96 -17.46 -6.29
CA THR A 343 6.09 -18.23 -6.83
C THR A 343 7.30 -18.07 -5.92
N ALA A 344 8.35 -18.87 -6.15
CA ALA A 344 9.61 -18.65 -5.46
C ALA A 344 10.24 -17.31 -5.90
N GLU A 345 10.83 -16.59 -4.96
CA GLU A 345 11.61 -15.38 -5.18
C GLU A 345 13.09 -15.71 -5.03
N ASN A 346 13.83 -15.55 -6.13
CA ASN A 346 15.29 -15.77 -6.17
C ASN A 346 16.09 -14.50 -5.85
N GLN A 347 15.40 -13.36 -5.75
CA GLN A 347 16.01 -12.10 -5.35
C GLN A 347 15.96 -11.94 -3.84
N THR A 348 16.92 -11.19 -3.31
CA THR A 348 16.87 -10.77 -1.91
C THR A 348 15.70 -9.84 -1.69
N ARG A 349 14.80 -10.23 -0.79
CA ARG A 349 13.65 -9.44 -0.37
C ARG A 349 13.84 -8.98 1.07
N GLN A 350 13.38 -7.78 1.36
CA GLN A 350 13.35 -7.18 2.68
C GLN A 350 11.90 -7.00 3.11
N GLN A 351 11.49 -7.72 4.16
CA GLN A 351 10.16 -7.63 4.75
C GLN A 351 10.19 -6.57 5.86
N VAL A 352 9.35 -5.55 5.73
CA VAL A 352 9.17 -4.48 6.72
C VAL A 352 7.93 -4.77 7.56
N THR A 353 8.09 -5.48 8.69
CA THR A 353 6.95 -6.17 9.34
C THR A 353 6.99 -6.23 10.88
N PRO A 354 6.42 -5.26 11.60
CA PRO A 354 5.66 -4.12 11.08
C PRO A 354 6.54 -2.92 10.76
N ALA A 355 6.11 -2.13 9.77
CA ALA A 355 6.42 -0.71 9.67
C ALA A 355 5.42 0.08 10.54
N VAL A 356 5.88 1.05 11.32
CA VAL A 356 5.06 1.85 12.24
C VAL A 356 5.42 3.32 12.05
N TYR A 357 4.43 4.19 11.88
CA TYR A 357 4.61 5.63 11.73
C TYR A 357 3.88 6.37 12.85
N LEU A 358 4.65 7.03 13.69
CA LEU A 358 4.19 7.72 14.89
C LEU A 358 3.95 9.20 14.63
N THR A 359 3.10 9.80 15.47
CA THR A 359 2.96 11.25 15.58
C THR A 359 4.28 11.92 15.97
N GLU A 360 4.39 13.21 15.68
CA GLU A 360 5.64 13.97 15.81
C GLU A 360 6.19 14.04 17.25
N GLU A 361 5.34 13.85 18.26
CA GLU A 361 5.71 13.96 19.68
C GLU A 361 6.63 12.83 20.17
N PHE A 362 6.67 11.70 19.46
CA PHE A 362 7.49 10.53 19.81
C PHE A 362 8.95 10.73 19.41
N ILE A 363 9.59 11.74 20.00
CA ILE A 363 10.92 12.20 19.58
C ILE A 363 12.07 11.37 20.14
N LYS A 364 11.91 10.74 21.31
CA LYS A 364 12.98 9.97 21.96
C LYS A 364 13.03 8.58 21.35
N ALA A 365 14.25 8.11 21.07
CA ALA A 365 14.49 6.79 20.50
C ALA A 365 15.39 5.98 21.44
N TYR A 366 15.10 4.69 21.54
CA TYR A 366 15.88 3.76 22.33
C TYR A 366 16.08 2.44 21.58
N LYS A 367 17.22 1.81 21.83
CA LYS A 367 17.54 0.44 21.48
C LYS A 367 17.34 -0.42 22.72
N TYR A 368 16.72 -1.59 22.56
CA TYR A 368 16.66 -2.62 23.59
C TYR A 368 17.53 -3.80 23.16
N GLU A 369 18.46 -4.21 24.03
CA GLU A 369 19.36 -5.34 23.79
C GLU A 369 19.72 -6.03 25.10
N GLY A 370 19.54 -7.35 25.18
CA GLY A 370 20.00 -8.15 26.32
C GLY A 370 19.43 -7.73 27.68
N GLY A 371 18.24 -7.13 27.72
CA GLY A 371 17.61 -6.61 28.94
C GLY A 371 18.01 -5.18 29.32
N THR A 372 18.82 -4.53 28.50
CA THR A 372 19.22 -3.15 28.70
C THR A 372 18.59 -2.25 27.65
N VAL A 373 18.13 -1.07 28.08
CA VAL A 373 17.63 -0.02 27.20
C VAL A 373 18.68 1.08 27.08
N TYR A 374 19.09 1.36 25.85
CA TYR A 374 20.05 2.41 25.51
C TYR A 374 19.33 3.52 24.77
N GLN A 375 19.43 4.75 25.25
CA GLN A 375 18.93 5.89 24.49
C GLN A 375 19.79 6.07 23.23
N ALA A 376 19.16 6.19 22.07
CA ALA A 376 19.85 6.49 20.81
C ALA A 376 20.59 7.84 21.00
N GLY A 377 21.93 7.79 21.01
CA GLY A 377 22.81 8.87 21.44
C GLY A 377 23.84 8.46 22.52
N VAL A 378 23.80 7.24 23.05
CA VAL A 378 24.79 6.71 24.01
C VAL A 378 25.47 5.46 23.44
N PRO A 379 26.81 5.45 23.23
CA PRO A 379 27.51 4.34 22.58
C PRO A 379 27.93 3.20 23.54
N ARG A 380 27.72 1.95 23.10
CA ARG A 380 28.85 1.01 22.87
C ARG A 380 28.45 -0.11 21.89
N GLY A 381 29.26 -0.24 20.83
CA GLY A 381 29.06 -1.16 19.71
C GLY A 381 28.72 -0.38 18.43
N ALA A 382 29.75 -0.07 17.63
CA ALA A 382 29.76 0.70 16.38
C ALA A 382 28.38 0.98 15.74
N LEU A 383 27.78 2.10 16.14
CA LEU A 383 26.82 2.82 15.32
C LEU A 383 27.67 3.65 14.35
N SER A 384 27.72 3.29 13.07
CA SER A 384 28.19 4.27 12.07
C SER A 384 27.11 5.34 11.96
N GLY A 385 27.32 6.43 12.70
CA GLY A 385 26.49 7.61 12.64
C GLY A 385 25.95 8.02 14.00
N ASN A 386 26.24 9.27 14.34
CA ASN A 386 25.15 10.15 14.77
C ASN A 386 23.99 10.05 13.75
N LEU A 387 22.87 10.74 13.95
CA LEU A 387 22.22 11.30 12.75
C LEU A 387 23.34 12.04 12.00
N ASP A 388 23.87 11.44 10.94
CA ASP A 388 25.21 11.76 10.46
C ASP A 388 25.26 13.23 10.08
N SER A 389 26.02 14.04 10.83
CA SER A 389 26.22 15.46 10.53
C SER A 389 27.01 15.67 9.23
N SER A 390 27.56 14.59 8.67
CA SER A 390 28.29 14.55 7.40
C SER A 390 27.51 13.92 6.24
N ILE A 391 26.30 13.36 6.45
CA ILE A 391 25.34 13.20 5.34
C ILE A 391 24.90 14.62 5.00
N PRO A 392 25.21 15.12 3.78
CA PRO A 392 24.86 16.47 3.39
C PRO A 392 23.36 16.67 3.63
N THR A 393 23.03 17.74 4.35
CA THR A 393 21.67 18.25 4.61
C THR A 393 20.89 18.60 3.34
N THR A 394 21.39 18.19 2.18
CA THR A 394 20.80 18.41 0.87
C THR A 394 19.84 17.29 0.45
N ASP A 395 19.82 16.13 1.12
CA ASP A 395 18.71 15.17 0.97
C ASP A 395 17.86 15.08 2.25
N PRO A 396 16.72 15.79 2.31
CA PRO A 396 15.87 15.81 3.48
C PRO A 396 15.05 14.51 3.66
N SER A 397 15.02 13.55 2.73
CA SER A 397 13.84 12.69 2.57
C SER A 397 13.79 11.42 3.46
N TYR A 398 14.91 10.77 3.78
CA TYR A 398 14.92 9.57 4.65
C TYR A 398 16.20 9.49 5.49
N ASN A 399 16.11 9.67 6.81
CA ASN A 399 17.23 9.45 7.71
C ASN A 399 16.91 8.28 8.65
N CYS A 400 17.39 7.09 8.29
CA CYS A 400 17.21 5.86 9.03
C CYS A 400 18.48 5.50 9.82
N LEU A 401 18.32 5.31 11.13
CA LEU A 401 19.31 4.62 11.94
C LEU A 401 19.03 3.12 11.85
N GLY A 402 19.83 2.43 11.03
CA GLY A 402 19.88 0.97 11.02
C GLY A 402 20.48 0.47 12.32
N VAL A 403 19.72 -0.31 13.09
CA VAL A 403 20.20 -1.00 14.28
C VAL A 403 20.48 -2.44 13.89
N THR A 404 21.74 -2.72 13.57
CA THR A 404 22.22 -4.04 13.13
C THR A 404 22.87 -4.81 14.29
N GLY A 405 23.00 -6.13 14.16
CA GLY A 405 23.77 -6.96 15.10
C GLY A 405 23.10 -7.27 16.44
N LEU A 406 21.79 -7.02 16.57
CA LEU A 406 21.02 -7.35 17.76
C LEU A 406 20.83 -8.86 17.91
N VAL A 407 21.46 -9.47 18.93
CA VAL A 407 21.33 -10.92 19.21
C VAL A 407 19.92 -11.29 19.70
N ALA A 408 19.28 -10.39 20.44
CA ALA A 408 17.85 -10.40 20.77
C ALA A 408 17.49 -8.98 21.20
N GLY A 409 16.58 -8.32 20.49
CA GLY A 409 16.42 -6.89 20.69
C GLY A 409 15.16 -6.30 20.11
N GLY A 410 15.11 -4.99 20.22
CA GLY A 410 13.99 -4.20 19.77
C GLY A 410 14.34 -2.73 19.72
N VAL A 411 13.40 -1.95 19.23
CA VAL A 411 13.50 -0.50 19.11
C VAL A 411 12.29 0.13 19.75
N ILE A 412 12.49 1.26 20.44
CA ILE A 412 11.44 1.95 21.19
C ILE A 412 11.45 3.42 20.80
N ARG A 413 10.27 4.00 20.62
CA ARG A 413 10.06 5.45 20.55
C ARG A 413 9.18 5.90 21.69
N CYS A 414 9.51 7.05 22.26
CA CYS A 414 8.78 7.65 23.37
C CYS A 414 8.52 9.12 23.14
N ASN A 415 7.46 9.62 23.77
CA ASN A 415 7.25 11.05 23.97
C ASN A 415 8.36 11.68 24.84
N THR A 416 8.34 13.00 24.99
CA THR A 416 9.35 13.76 25.74
C THR A 416 9.49 13.33 27.21
N THR A 417 8.41 12.90 27.84
CA THR A 417 8.36 12.53 29.26
C THR A 417 8.55 11.03 29.52
N ASN A 418 8.73 10.22 28.47
CA ASN A 418 8.78 8.74 28.57
C ASN A 418 7.52 8.09 29.17
N SER A 419 6.40 8.82 29.20
CA SER A 419 5.13 8.30 29.71
C SER A 419 4.34 7.53 28.67
N HIS A 420 4.61 7.78 27.38
CA HIS A 420 4.00 7.06 26.26
C HIS A 420 5.10 6.63 25.31
N CYS A 421 5.26 5.32 25.20
CA CYS A 421 6.26 4.65 24.41
C CYS A 421 5.62 3.52 23.62
N LEU A 422 6.09 3.34 22.39
CA LEU A 422 5.81 2.16 21.59
C LEU A 422 7.14 1.52 21.22
N GLY A 423 7.24 0.23 21.50
CA GLY A 423 8.37 -0.59 21.10
C GLY A 423 7.97 -1.69 20.14
N ILE A 424 8.91 -2.05 19.26
CA ILE A 424 8.85 -3.28 18.48
C ILE A 424 9.94 -4.20 19.02
N TYR A 425 9.54 -5.36 19.50
CA TYR A 425 10.45 -6.44 19.87
C TYR A 425 10.34 -7.57 18.85
N GLN A 426 11.49 -8.05 18.37
CA GLN A 426 11.55 -9.25 17.58
C GLN A 426 12.81 -10.02 17.97
N LYS A 427 12.63 -11.28 18.36
CA LYS A 427 13.77 -12.16 18.59
C LYS A 427 14.48 -12.42 17.27
N HIS A 428 15.81 -12.40 17.34
CA HIS A 428 16.66 -12.58 16.17
C HIS A 428 16.43 -13.95 15.52
N ILE A 429 16.17 -13.95 14.22
CA ILE A 429 16.03 -15.16 13.41
C ILE A 429 17.32 -15.33 12.62
N ASN A 430 18.18 -16.28 13.00
CA ASN A 430 19.33 -16.79 12.24
C ASN A 430 20.06 -15.81 11.31
N GLY A 431 20.42 -14.61 11.78
CA GLY A 431 21.27 -13.65 11.03
C GLY A 431 20.54 -12.63 10.17
N HIS A 432 19.21 -12.51 10.26
CA HIS A 432 18.43 -11.80 9.24
C HIS A 432 17.51 -10.69 9.74
N THR A 433 17.52 -10.35 11.03
CA THR A 433 16.65 -9.30 11.57
C THR A 433 17.44 -8.04 11.89
N ASN A 434 17.27 -7.01 11.06
CA ASN A 434 17.69 -5.64 11.37
C ASN A 434 16.50 -4.87 11.93
N HIS A 435 16.74 -3.96 12.86
CA HIS A 435 15.71 -3.05 13.34
C HIS A 435 15.96 -1.66 12.77
N GLY A 436 14.88 -0.95 12.44
CA GLY A 436 14.90 0.39 11.91
C GLY A 436 14.35 1.39 12.92
N ILE A 437 15.12 2.45 13.18
CA ILE A 437 14.58 3.67 13.76
C ILE A 437 14.77 4.77 12.72
N CYS A 438 13.69 5.21 12.09
CA CYS A 438 13.78 6.21 11.04
C CYS A 438 13.15 7.54 11.47
N LYS A 439 13.73 8.62 10.96
CA LYS A 439 13.06 9.90 10.76
C LYS A 439 12.79 10.02 9.27
N THR A 440 11.53 9.92 8.90
CA THR A 440 11.09 10.11 7.52
C THR A 440 10.65 11.56 7.36
N MET A 441 11.28 12.33 6.45
CA MET A 441 10.66 13.56 5.98
C MET A 441 9.98 13.26 4.64
N PRO A 442 8.67 13.45 4.52
CA PRO A 442 8.01 13.21 3.26
C PRO A 442 8.21 14.33 2.24
N LEU A 443 7.98 13.96 0.99
CA LEU A 443 7.89 14.78 -0.21
C LEU A 443 6.66 15.74 -0.24
N GLY A 444 6.10 16.16 0.91
CA GLY A 444 4.85 16.93 1.02
C GLY A 444 4.90 18.09 2.03
N ARG A 445 4.15 19.18 1.76
CA ARG A 445 4.22 20.48 2.47
C ARG A 445 2.94 20.76 3.29
N GLY A 446 3.00 20.64 4.61
CA GLY A 446 1.85 20.95 5.49
C GLY A 446 2.24 20.99 6.98
N THR A 447 1.39 21.60 7.81
CA THR A 447 1.81 22.16 9.11
C THR A 447 0.85 21.85 10.27
N GLY A 448 0.02 20.79 10.19
CA GLY A 448 -0.95 20.43 11.24
C GLY A 448 -0.44 19.47 12.33
N GLN A 449 -1.30 19.13 13.30
CA GLN A 449 -1.05 18.17 14.40
C GLN A 449 -0.69 16.73 13.91
N TYR A 450 -0.99 16.44 12.65
CA TYR A 450 -0.56 15.24 11.91
C TYR A 450 0.52 15.57 10.88
N GLY A 451 1.40 16.53 11.20
CA GLY A 451 2.39 17.08 10.30
C GLY A 451 3.23 16.02 9.62
N TRP A 452 3.85 16.36 8.49
CA TRP A 452 4.59 15.42 7.66
C TRP A 452 5.80 14.81 8.39
N GLN A 453 6.29 15.46 9.44
CA GLN A 453 7.37 14.91 10.26
C GLN A 453 6.90 13.63 10.95
N THR A 454 7.31 12.50 10.40
CA THR A 454 6.99 11.19 10.94
C THR A 454 8.22 10.56 11.58
N ARG A 455 8.00 9.95 12.73
CA ARG A 455 8.98 9.12 13.40
C ARG A 455 8.53 7.69 13.21
N SER A 456 9.38 6.85 12.65
CA SER A 456 9.02 5.47 12.38
C SER A 456 9.89 4.48 13.12
N LEU A 457 9.28 3.34 13.37
CA LEU A 457 9.88 2.12 13.89
C LEU A 457 9.60 1.02 12.87
N ALA A 458 10.60 0.20 12.58
CA ALA A 458 10.41 -0.94 11.70
C ALA A 458 11.26 -2.12 12.15
N THR A 459 10.81 -3.30 11.74
CA THR A 459 11.66 -4.50 11.70
C THR A 459 11.89 -4.83 10.23
N PHE A 460 13.14 -5.07 9.87
CA PHE A 460 13.58 -5.42 8.54
C PHE A 460 14.10 -6.84 8.58
N ASN A 461 13.34 -7.77 8.00
CA ASN A 461 13.77 -9.15 7.83
C ASN A 461 14.26 -9.31 6.39
N THR A 462 15.53 -9.65 6.20
CA THR A 462 16.09 -9.82 4.85
C THR A 462 16.29 -11.29 4.56
N LYS A 463 15.69 -11.81 3.49
CA LYS A 463 15.77 -13.23 3.14
C LYS A 463 16.06 -13.44 1.66
N ASN A 464 16.90 -14.43 1.37
CA ASN A 464 17.19 -14.95 0.04
C ASN A 464 17.68 -16.42 0.16
N PRO A 465 17.16 -17.37 -0.63
CA PRO A 465 15.95 -17.30 -1.46
C PRO A 465 14.69 -17.42 -0.62
N ILE A 466 13.54 -17.06 -1.20
CA ILE A 466 12.22 -17.28 -0.58
C ILE A 466 11.45 -18.29 -1.43
N PRO A 467 11.10 -19.48 -0.89
CA PRO A 467 10.27 -20.43 -1.61
C PRO A 467 8.84 -19.89 -1.77
N ALA A 468 8.12 -20.41 -2.76
CA ALA A 468 6.68 -20.18 -2.88
C ALA A 468 5.95 -20.63 -1.59
N GLY A 469 4.84 -19.97 -1.28
CA GLY A 469 4.05 -20.25 -0.08
C GLY A 469 4.23 -19.22 1.02
N ASN A 470 4.01 -19.64 2.27
CA ASN A 470 3.88 -18.73 3.40
C ASN A 470 5.23 -18.48 4.09
N LEU A 471 5.61 -17.20 4.18
CA LEU A 471 6.60 -16.69 5.13
C LEU A 471 5.87 -16.12 6.35
N ILE A 472 6.13 -16.66 7.54
CA ILE A 472 5.53 -16.22 8.79
C ILE A 472 6.58 -15.51 9.64
N ILE A 473 6.28 -14.29 10.06
CA ILE A 473 7.14 -13.46 10.92
C ILE A 473 6.32 -13.08 12.14
N LYS A 474 6.91 -13.22 13.33
CA LYS A 474 6.29 -12.80 14.60
C LYS A 474 7.10 -11.68 15.20
N SER A 475 6.43 -10.57 15.44
CA SER A 475 6.95 -9.41 16.14
C SER A 475 5.99 -9.04 17.26
N TYR A 476 6.44 -8.24 18.21
CA TYR A 476 5.65 -7.83 19.35
C TYR A 476 5.63 -6.32 19.44
N LEU A 477 4.44 -5.74 19.40
CA LEU A 477 4.23 -4.33 19.70
C LEU A 477 4.01 -4.20 21.21
N VAL A 478 4.77 -3.32 21.84
CA VAL A 478 4.74 -3.12 23.29
C VAL A 478 4.47 -1.66 23.59
N VAL A 479 3.39 -1.36 24.33
CA VAL A 479 3.00 0.01 24.66
C VAL A 479 3.04 0.27 26.16
N GLY A 480 3.42 1.47 26.56
CA GLY A 480 3.37 1.88 27.96
C GLY A 480 4.29 3.06 28.27
N SER A 481 4.64 3.23 29.55
CA SER A 481 5.81 4.05 29.91
C SER A 481 7.11 3.36 29.46
N LEU A 482 8.24 4.07 29.42
CA LEU A 482 9.53 3.47 29.07
C LEU A 482 9.86 2.27 29.98
N THR A 483 9.62 2.41 31.29
CA THR A 483 9.82 1.33 32.28
C THR A 483 8.91 0.14 32.01
N THR A 484 7.64 0.39 31.67
CA THR A 484 6.69 -0.66 31.27
C THR A 484 7.20 -1.38 30.03
N VAL A 485 7.50 -0.65 28.96
CA VAL A 485 7.98 -1.24 27.69
C VAL A 485 9.23 -2.09 27.91
N GLN A 486 10.20 -1.60 28.70
CA GLN A 486 11.38 -2.37 29.04
C GLN A 486 11.03 -3.66 29.78
N THR A 487 10.21 -3.58 30.83
CA THR A 487 9.80 -4.75 31.64
C THR A 487 9.10 -5.81 30.79
N GLU A 488 8.22 -5.39 29.87
CA GLU A 488 7.52 -6.28 28.96
C GLU A 488 8.46 -6.92 27.92
N MET A 489 9.42 -6.16 27.38
CA MET A 489 10.44 -6.71 26.48
C MET A 489 11.42 -7.65 27.18
N ASP A 490 11.72 -7.42 28.46
CA ASP A 490 12.47 -8.34 29.32
C ASP A 490 11.71 -9.64 29.52
N TRP A 491 10.42 -9.55 29.81
CA TRP A 491 9.58 -10.73 29.93
C TRP A 491 9.53 -11.53 28.61
N LEU A 492 9.36 -10.88 27.46
CA LEU A 492 9.39 -11.54 26.15
C LEU A 492 10.71 -12.29 25.92
N ARG A 493 11.84 -11.64 26.23
CA ARG A 493 13.18 -12.20 26.11
C ARG A 493 13.37 -13.43 27.01
N VAL A 494 13.03 -13.33 28.29
CA VAL A 494 13.19 -14.43 29.27
C VAL A 494 12.34 -15.63 28.91
N ASN A 495 11.15 -15.41 28.33
CA ASN A 495 10.24 -16.48 27.90
C ASN A 495 10.47 -16.93 26.44
N ASN A 496 11.56 -16.45 25.81
CA ASN A 496 12.06 -16.95 24.52
C ASN A 496 11.12 -16.73 23.32
N TYR A 497 10.29 -15.69 23.38
CA TYR A 497 9.25 -15.34 22.40
C TYR A 497 9.74 -14.74 21.09
#